data_AF-A0A7J8M992-F1
#
_entry.id   AF-A0A7J8M992-F1
#
_cell.length_a   1.000
_cell.length_b   1.000
_cell.length_c   1.000
_cell.angle_alpha   90.00
_cell.angle_beta   90.00
_cell.angle_gamma   90.00
#
_symmetry.space_group_name_H-M   'P 1'
#
loop_
_entity.id
_entity.type
_entity.pdbx_description
1 polymer ?
#
loop_
_entity_poly.entity_id
_entity_poly.type
_entity_poly.pdbx_seq_one_letter_code
_entity_poly.pdbx_strand_id
1 'polypeptide(L)'
;MIVGEYAGRRVQEAKPLLRTKLIEIGQAITYSEPEKKVMSRSGDECVVALTDQWYITYGEPEWKKLSEECLSNMNLYSDETRHGFEHTLGWLNQWACSRSFGLGTRIPWDEEFLVESLSDSTIYMAYYTVAHLLQNGDMYGKSADLVQPAQMTDEVWEFLFCGGPYPKSSNIPAATLNKMKQEFEYWYPFDLRVSGKDLIQNHLTFCIYNHTAIMSKDHWPRGFRCNGHIMLNSEKMSKSTGNFRTLRQAIEEFSADATRFSLADAGDGVDDANFVFETANTAILRLTKEIAWMEEILAAESSLRIGPPSTYADRVFENEINIAVKMTEKNYRDYMFREALKTGFYDLQTARDEYRFSCGSGGMNRDLVWRFMDVQTRLITPVCPHYAEFVWRELLKKDGFVIKAGWPSAGSPDLKLKSANKYLQDSIVLMRKLLNKQILGSKKSNKKGAPPTSLSEDKLKGLIYVNEKFEGWQAECLQILQSKFDSNARTFASDGEIMKALQESTVGQAADFKKIQKQCMPFLRFKKDEAIKIGVQALDLKLPFGEIDVLKENLDLIKRQLGLEEVEVLSFTDSGASAKAGTHASLLNQNPPSPGNPTAIFLPR
;
A
#
# COMPACT_ATOMS: atom_id res chain seq x y z
N MET A 1 36.82 -37.53 -7.27
CA MET A 1 38.14 -37.65 -7.92
C MET A 1 38.43 -39.11 -8.19
N ILE A 2 38.93 -39.44 -9.38
CA ILE A 2 39.13 -40.84 -9.82
C ILE A 2 40.60 -41.23 -10.00
N VAL A 3 41.53 -40.27 -9.94
CA VAL A 3 42.96 -40.48 -10.17
C VAL A 3 43.79 -39.59 -9.23
N GLY A 4 45.06 -39.97 -9.03
CA GLY A 4 46.04 -39.21 -8.25
C GLY A 4 45.88 -39.34 -6.72
N GLU A 5 46.62 -38.52 -5.99
CA GLU A 5 46.72 -38.52 -4.53
C GLU A 5 45.37 -38.31 -3.80
N TYR A 6 44.40 -37.68 -4.46
CA TYR A 6 43.06 -37.42 -3.92
C TYR A 6 41.98 -38.36 -4.47
N ALA A 7 42.35 -39.50 -5.08
CA ALA A 7 41.39 -40.49 -5.56
C ALA A 7 40.41 -40.93 -4.44
N GLY A 8 39.12 -41.03 -4.78
CA GLY A 8 38.06 -41.35 -3.82
C GLY A 8 37.47 -40.15 -3.07
N ARG A 9 38.09 -38.96 -3.09
CA ARG A 9 37.54 -37.75 -2.47
C ARG A 9 36.52 -37.01 -3.35
N ARG A 10 35.63 -36.23 -2.73
CA ARG A 10 34.70 -35.32 -3.44
C ARG A 10 35.48 -34.19 -4.12
N VAL A 11 35.01 -33.73 -5.27
CA VAL A 11 35.68 -32.66 -6.04
C VAL A 11 35.76 -31.36 -5.25
N GLN A 12 34.70 -31.02 -4.49
CA GLN A 12 34.64 -29.82 -3.65
C GLN A 12 35.77 -29.77 -2.60
N GLU A 13 36.17 -30.93 -2.07
CA GLU A 13 37.25 -31.05 -1.08
C GLU A 13 38.63 -31.09 -1.76
N ALA A 14 38.75 -31.79 -2.89
CA ALA A 14 40.03 -32.00 -3.57
C ALA A 14 40.50 -30.76 -4.36
N LYS A 15 39.58 -29.94 -4.88
CA LYS A 15 39.90 -28.79 -5.76
C LYS A 15 40.78 -27.73 -5.06
N PRO A 16 40.47 -27.27 -3.82
CA PRO A 16 41.34 -26.32 -3.12
C PRO A 16 42.74 -26.89 -2.85
N LEU A 17 42.82 -28.16 -2.42
CA LEU A 17 44.09 -28.84 -2.11
C LEU A 17 44.98 -28.99 -3.36
N LEU A 18 44.39 -29.37 -4.50
CA LEU A 18 45.10 -29.42 -5.78
C LEU A 18 45.57 -28.05 -6.24
N ARG A 19 44.74 -27.01 -6.11
CA ARG A 19 45.13 -25.64 -6.44
C ARG A 19 46.35 -25.21 -5.62
N THR A 20 46.31 -25.39 -4.30
CA THR A 20 47.42 -25.04 -3.41
C THR A 20 48.69 -25.78 -3.80
N LYS A 21 48.61 -27.11 -3.98
CA LYS A 21 49.77 -27.92 -4.39
C LYS A 21 50.36 -27.46 -5.72
N LEU A 22 49.54 -27.23 -6.74
CA LEU A 22 50.01 -26.80 -8.07
C LEU A 22 50.73 -25.44 -8.01
N ILE A 23 50.25 -24.52 -7.15
CA ILE A 23 50.91 -23.23 -6.90
C ILE A 23 52.25 -23.44 -6.17
N GLU A 24 52.28 -24.27 -5.12
CA GLU A 24 53.48 -24.55 -4.32
C GLU A 24 54.62 -25.19 -5.14
N ILE A 25 54.29 -26.07 -6.09
CA ILE A 25 55.28 -26.70 -6.99
C ILE A 25 55.58 -25.85 -8.24
N GLY A 26 55.05 -24.63 -8.34
CA GLY A 26 55.31 -23.70 -9.45
C GLY A 26 54.68 -24.11 -10.78
N GLN A 27 53.69 -25.02 -10.79
CA GLN A 27 52.99 -25.48 -12.00
C GLN A 27 51.68 -24.72 -12.26
N ALA A 28 51.28 -23.82 -11.36
CA ALA A 28 50.17 -22.92 -11.54
C ALA A 28 50.45 -21.57 -10.88
N ILE A 29 49.76 -20.54 -11.35
CA ILE A 29 49.74 -19.21 -10.74
C ILE A 29 48.29 -18.80 -10.47
N THR A 30 48.10 -17.88 -9.53
CA THR A 30 46.79 -17.25 -9.36
C THR A 30 46.64 -16.15 -10.40
N TYR A 31 45.59 -16.25 -11.20
CA TYR A 31 45.17 -15.25 -12.16
C TYR A 31 43.78 -14.76 -11.76
N SER A 32 43.59 -13.45 -11.81
CA SER A 32 42.34 -12.79 -11.47
C SER A 32 41.91 -11.93 -12.64
N GLU A 33 40.64 -12.02 -13.00
CA GLU A 33 40.01 -11.19 -14.03
C GLU A 33 38.60 -10.79 -13.59
N PRO A 34 38.07 -9.67 -14.08
CA PRO A 34 36.68 -9.33 -13.86
C PRO A 34 35.77 -10.42 -14.44
N GLU A 35 34.79 -10.90 -13.67
CA GLU A 35 33.85 -11.94 -14.12
C GLU A 35 33.07 -11.53 -15.39
N LYS A 36 32.85 -10.23 -15.55
CA LYS A 36 32.23 -9.60 -16.73
C LYS A 36 33.02 -8.35 -17.06
N LYS A 37 32.88 -7.86 -18.30
CA LYS A 37 33.44 -6.56 -18.70
C LYS A 37 32.94 -5.45 -17.78
N VAL A 38 33.87 -4.76 -17.11
CA VAL A 38 33.59 -3.61 -16.24
C VAL A 38 34.17 -2.36 -16.90
N MET A 39 33.34 -1.33 -17.04
CA MET A 39 33.75 -0.04 -17.60
C MET A 39 33.82 1.00 -16.49
N SER A 40 34.93 1.74 -16.44
CA SER A 40 35.10 2.87 -15.53
C SER A 40 34.33 4.11 -16.02
N ARG A 41 34.24 5.14 -15.17
CA ARG A 41 33.64 6.44 -15.54
C ARG A 41 34.45 7.21 -16.59
N SER A 42 35.76 6.97 -16.71
CA SER A 42 36.60 7.56 -17.77
C SER A 42 36.41 6.89 -19.13
N GLY A 43 35.69 5.76 -19.18
CA GLY A 43 35.51 4.97 -20.39
C GLY A 43 36.56 3.86 -20.58
N ASP A 44 37.47 3.68 -19.62
CA ASP A 44 38.47 2.61 -19.65
C ASP A 44 37.88 1.28 -19.21
N GLU A 45 38.33 0.19 -19.83
CA GLU A 45 38.01 -1.18 -19.41
C GLU A 45 38.83 -1.56 -18.17
N CYS A 46 38.15 -1.92 -17.09
CA CYS A 46 38.79 -2.23 -15.82
C CYS A 46 39.46 -3.61 -15.85
N VAL A 47 40.55 -3.73 -15.10
CA VAL A 47 41.26 -4.99 -14.84
C VAL A 47 41.33 -5.25 -13.33
N VAL A 48 41.64 -6.49 -12.93
CA VAL A 48 41.97 -6.78 -11.53
C VAL A 48 43.44 -6.46 -11.30
N ALA A 49 43.73 -5.60 -10.34
CA ALA A 49 45.09 -5.23 -9.95
C ALA A 49 45.37 -5.68 -8.52
N LEU A 50 46.60 -6.13 -8.27
CA LEU A 50 47.13 -6.35 -6.93
C LEU A 50 47.99 -5.14 -6.58
N THR A 51 47.46 -4.25 -5.76
CA THR A 51 48.07 -2.96 -5.40
C THR A 51 47.95 -2.69 -3.91
N ASP A 52 48.86 -1.90 -3.36
CA ASP A 52 48.75 -1.41 -1.99
C ASP A 52 47.57 -0.44 -1.87
N GLN A 53 46.71 -0.68 -0.89
CA GLN A 53 45.39 -0.07 -0.79
C GLN A 53 44.87 -0.22 0.64
N TRP A 54 44.21 0.82 1.17
CA TRP A 54 43.51 0.72 2.45
C TRP A 54 42.14 0.05 2.24
N TYR A 55 41.78 -0.86 3.16
CA TYR A 55 40.54 -1.63 3.12
C TYR A 55 39.79 -1.54 4.44
N ILE A 56 38.46 -1.63 4.36
CA ILE A 56 37.60 -1.95 5.51
C ILE A 56 37.31 -3.46 5.48
N THR A 57 37.51 -4.13 6.61
CA THR A 57 37.46 -5.60 6.78
C THR A 57 36.08 -6.09 7.22
N TYR A 58 35.04 -5.81 6.43
CA TYR A 58 33.66 -6.25 6.74
C TYR A 58 33.49 -7.78 6.88
N GLY A 59 34.43 -8.58 6.38
CA GLY A 59 34.43 -10.05 6.50
C GLY A 59 34.82 -10.59 7.88
N GLU A 60 35.14 -9.73 8.85
CA GLU A 60 35.45 -10.17 10.21
C GLU A 60 34.25 -10.86 10.88
N PRO A 61 34.39 -12.10 11.38
CA PRO A 61 33.26 -12.86 11.90
C PRO A 61 32.52 -12.19 13.07
N GLU A 62 33.26 -11.51 13.95
CA GLU A 62 32.69 -10.82 15.11
C GLU A 62 31.87 -9.60 14.70
N TRP A 63 32.39 -8.80 13.77
CA TRP A 63 31.71 -7.62 13.26
C TRP A 63 30.48 -8.00 12.41
N LYS A 64 30.61 -9.01 11.55
CA LYS A 64 29.48 -9.56 10.80
C LYS A 64 28.35 -10.00 11.72
N LYS A 65 28.66 -10.67 12.83
CA LYS A 65 27.65 -11.11 13.81
C LYS A 65 26.89 -9.92 14.44
N LEU A 66 27.58 -8.82 14.75
CA LEU A 66 26.92 -7.59 15.24
C LEU A 66 26.02 -6.96 14.17
N SER A 67 26.46 -6.94 12.91
CA SER A 67 25.66 -6.48 11.77
C SER A 67 24.42 -7.33 11.54
N GLU A 68 24.53 -8.66 11.66
CA GLU A 68 23.39 -9.59 11.58
C GLU A 68 22.41 -9.38 12.76
N GLU A 69 22.92 -9.16 13.97
CA GLU A 69 22.10 -8.82 15.13
C GLU A 69 21.34 -7.51 14.90
N CYS A 70 22.02 -6.46 14.44
CA CYS A 70 21.40 -5.19 14.09
C CYS A 70 20.28 -5.40 13.07
N LEU A 71 20.57 -6.06 11.93
CA LEU A 71 19.60 -6.33 10.86
C LEU A 71 18.36 -7.10 11.34
N SER A 72 18.53 -8.03 12.30
CA SER A 72 17.42 -8.82 12.85
C SER A 72 16.38 -7.97 13.60
N ASN A 73 16.82 -6.85 14.20
CA ASN A 73 15.97 -5.94 14.95
C ASN A 73 15.34 -4.83 14.09
N MET A 74 15.74 -4.72 12.80
CA MET A 74 15.27 -3.66 11.90
C MET A 74 13.93 -3.98 11.23
N ASN A 75 13.13 -2.93 10.98
CA ASN A 75 12.00 -3.00 10.06
C ASN A 75 12.45 -2.68 8.62
N LEU A 76 12.27 -3.64 7.71
CA LEU A 76 12.67 -3.55 6.30
C LEU A 76 11.49 -3.46 5.32
N TYR A 77 10.26 -3.52 5.84
CA TYR A 77 9.00 -3.34 5.10
C TYR A 77 8.77 -4.29 3.89
N SER A 78 9.68 -5.21 3.60
CA SER A 78 9.54 -6.28 2.60
C SER A 78 10.56 -7.41 2.86
N ASP A 79 10.15 -8.65 2.60
CA ASP A 79 11.04 -9.81 2.73
C ASP A 79 12.15 -9.82 1.67
N GLU A 80 11.86 -9.31 0.47
CA GLU A 80 12.87 -9.18 -0.59
C GLU A 80 14.03 -8.28 -0.16
N THR A 81 13.75 -7.15 0.51
CA THR A 81 14.81 -6.27 1.04
C THR A 81 15.62 -6.99 2.12
N ARG A 82 14.96 -7.76 3.01
CA ARG A 82 15.64 -8.57 4.03
C ARG A 82 16.61 -9.58 3.41
N HIS A 83 16.14 -10.38 2.46
CA HIS A 83 16.97 -11.34 1.75
C HIS A 83 18.13 -10.66 1.01
N GLY A 84 17.91 -9.45 0.46
CA GLY A 84 18.96 -8.65 -0.15
C GLY A 84 20.10 -8.31 0.82
N PHE A 85 19.77 -7.87 2.03
CA PHE A 85 20.77 -7.62 3.07
C PHE A 85 21.47 -8.90 3.54
N GLU A 86 20.71 -9.96 3.84
CA GLU A 86 21.27 -11.25 4.29
C GLU A 86 22.22 -11.85 3.25
N HIS A 87 21.85 -11.78 1.96
CA HIS A 87 22.70 -12.17 0.86
C HIS A 87 24.02 -11.38 0.87
N THR A 88 23.96 -10.04 1.00
CA THR A 88 25.16 -9.20 1.04
C THR A 88 26.03 -9.43 2.26
N LEU A 89 25.46 -9.55 3.46
CA LEU A 89 26.21 -9.95 4.66
C LEU A 89 26.87 -11.33 4.49
N GLY A 90 26.26 -12.21 3.69
CA GLY A 90 26.77 -13.52 3.35
C GLY A 90 28.12 -13.53 2.63
N TRP A 91 28.33 -12.64 1.65
CA TRP A 91 29.51 -12.64 0.78
C TRP A 91 30.45 -11.45 0.99
N LEU A 92 30.02 -10.38 1.65
CA LEU A 92 30.84 -9.18 1.84
C LEU A 92 32.09 -9.52 2.69
N ASN A 93 33.25 -9.10 2.18
CA ASN A 93 34.53 -9.37 2.81
C ASN A 93 35.34 -8.07 2.98
N GLN A 94 36.32 -7.82 2.10
CA GLN A 94 37.12 -6.58 2.15
C GLN A 94 36.58 -5.56 1.14
N TRP A 95 36.56 -4.29 1.53
CA TRP A 95 36.17 -3.18 0.65
C TRP A 95 37.29 -2.15 0.56
N ALA A 96 37.79 -1.88 -0.65
CA ALA A 96 38.84 -0.91 -0.89
C ALA A 96 38.33 0.53 -0.69
N CYS A 97 38.68 1.14 0.44
CA CYS A 97 38.13 2.42 0.87
C CYS A 97 38.98 3.65 0.49
N SER A 98 40.22 3.47 0.02
CA SER A 98 41.07 4.59 -0.41
C SER A 98 41.09 4.85 -1.93
N ARG A 99 41.39 6.07 -2.36
CA ARG A 99 41.62 6.44 -3.77
C ARG A 99 42.75 7.46 -3.85
N SER A 100 43.53 7.41 -4.92
CA SER A 100 44.62 8.38 -5.18
C SER A 100 44.19 9.61 -5.99
N PHE A 101 42.97 9.62 -6.52
CA PHE A 101 42.44 10.70 -7.36
C PHE A 101 40.93 10.91 -7.12
N GLY A 102 40.49 12.16 -7.14
CA GLY A 102 39.09 12.55 -7.00
C GLY A 102 38.89 13.69 -6.01
N LEU A 103 37.64 13.86 -5.56
CA LEU A 103 37.26 14.73 -4.46
C LEU A 103 36.89 13.86 -3.25
N GLY A 104 37.13 14.36 -2.05
CA GLY A 104 36.80 13.66 -0.81
C GLY A 104 37.66 14.15 0.36
N THR A 105 37.54 13.46 1.48
CA THR A 105 38.35 13.69 2.68
C THR A 105 39.64 12.86 2.60
N ARG A 106 40.79 13.44 2.97
CA ARG A 106 42.06 12.71 3.04
C ARG A 106 42.08 11.75 4.24
N ILE A 107 42.75 10.62 4.11
CA ILE A 107 42.97 9.72 5.25
C ILE A 107 43.92 10.41 6.23
N PRO A 108 43.57 10.56 7.52
CA PRO A 108 44.30 11.44 8.43
C PRO A 108 45.71 10.94 8.80
N TRP A 109 45.99 9.64 8.65
CA TRP A 109 47.32 9.07 8.86
C TRP A 109 48.09 8.82 7.56
N ASP A 110 47.47 9.02 6.40
CA ASP A 110 48.07 8.77 5.08
C ASP A 110 47.42 9.68 4.03
N GLU A 111 47.84 10.96 4.05
CA GLU A 111 47.24 12.02 3.25
C GLU A 111 47.42 11.86 1.74
N GLU A 112 48.22 10.90 1.27
CA GLU A 112 48.32 10.56 -0.16
C GLU A 112 47.00 10.01 -0.71
N PHE A 113 46.18 9.44 0.17
CA PHE A 113 44.91 8.82 -0.18
C PHE A 113 43.70 9.63 0.29
N LEU A 114 42.65 9.60 -0.53
CA LEU A 114 41.31 10.08 -0.21
C LEU A 114 40.40 8.90 0.16
N VAL A 115 39.44 9.13 1.06
CA VAL A 115 38.35 8.20 1.34
C VAL A 115 37.37 8.19 0.18
N GLU A 116 36.96 7.01 -0.28
CA GLU A 116 36.00 6.87 -1.37
C GLU A 116 34.54 7.06 -0.92
N SER A 117 33.69 7.46 -1.87
CA SER A 117 32.31 7.92 -1.64
C SER A 117 31.35 6.96 -0.91
N LEU A 118 31.55 5.64 -0.99
CA LEU A 118 30.71 4.66 -0.28
C LEU A 118 31.22 4.40 1.14
N SER A 119 32.42 4.86 1.48
CA SER A 119 33.07 4.66 2.78
C SER A 119 32.92 5.89 3.68
N ASP A 120 32.93 7.10 3.14
CA ASP A 120 32.68 8.34 3.91
C ASP A 120 31.19 8.65 4.12
N SER A 121 30.30 7.87 3.50
CA SER A 121 28.86 8.10 3.50
C SER A 121 28.08 7.16 4.43
N THR A 122 28.69 6.56 5.44
CA THR A 122 28.04 5.46 6.20
C THR A 122 27.37 5.89 7.51
N ILE A 123 27.86 6.95 8.16
CA ILE A 123 27.38 7.42 9.49
C ILE A 123 27.04 8.92 9.54
N TYR A 124 27.05 9.61 8.39
CA TYR A 124 26.83 11.06 8.32
C TYR A 124 25.45 11.50 8.84
N MET A 125 24.51 10.59 9.03
CA MET A 125 23.22 10.87 9.63
C MET A 125 23.37 11.39 11.06
N ALA A 126 24.39 10.94 11.80
CA ALA A 126 24.71 11.52 13.11
C ALA A 126 25.16 12.98 13.00
N TYR A 127 25.92 13.32 11.94
CA TYR A 127 26.33 14.69 11.69
C TYR A 127 25.15 15.64 11.45
N TYR A 128 24.04 15.17 10.86
CA TYR A 128 22.84 15.99 10.69
C TYR A 128 22.29 16.55 12.00
N THR A 129 22.42 15.81 13.11
CA THR A 129 21.92 16.23 14.43
C THR A 129 22.61 17.50 14.93
N VAL A 130 23.87 17.71 14.56
CA VAL A 130 24.70 18.84 15.03
C VAL A 130 25.07 19.83 13.93
N ALA A 131 24.82 19.51 12.66
CA ALA A 131 25.19 20.35 11.52
C ALA A 131 24.65 21.78 11.63
N HIS A 132 23.43 21.95 12.13
CA HIS A 132 22.81 23.26 12.33
C HIS A 132 23.49 24.10 13.41
N LEU A 133 24.20 23.48 14.37
CA LEU A 133 24.97 24.16 15.41
C LEU A 133 26.39 24.50 14.94
N LEU A 134 26.93 23.73 14.00
CA LEU A 134 28.28 23.91 13.47
C LEU A 134 28.32 24.84 12.25
N GLN A 135 27.40 24.65 11.31
CA GLN A 135 27.38 25.35 10.01
C GLN A 135 26.33 26.46 9.93
N ASN A 136 25.33 26.45 10.81
CA ASN A 136 24.23 27.42 10.85
C ASN A 136 23.57 27.69 9.47
N GLY A 137 23.42 26.64 8.66
CA GLY A 137 22.81 26.72 7.33
C GLY A 137 23.76 27.11 6.19
N ASP A 138 25.02 27.42 6.45
CA ASP A 138 26.02 27.57 5.40
C ASP A 138 26.47 26.19 4.89
N MET A 139 26.02 25.85 3.69
CA MET A 139 26.34 24.59 3.01
C MET A 139 27.85 24.32 2.87
N TYR A 140 28.69 25.36 2.85
CA TYR A 140 30.14 25.22 2.73
C TYR A 140 30.88 25.37 4.08
N GLY A 141 30.15 25.59 5.18
CA GLY A 141 30.71 25.70 6.53
C GLY A 141 31.72 26.83 6.72
N LYS A 142 31.59 27.94 5.98
CA LYS A 142 32.50 29.10 6.07
C LYS A 142 32.13 30.05 7.19
N SER A 143 30.85 30.13 7.57
CA SER A 143 30.38 30.92 8.72
C SER A 143 30.59 30.17 10.05
N ALA A 144 31.84 29.90 10.41
CA ALA A 144 32.19 29.26 11.68
C ALA A 144 32.27 30.29 12.81
N ASP A 145 31.12 30.77 13.31
CA ASP A 145 31.09 31.85 14.31
C ASP A 145 31.22 31.33 15.76
N LEU A 146 30.85 30.07 16.04
CA LEU A 146 30.78 29.50 17.41
C LEU A 146 31.77 28.36 17.69
N VAL A 147 32.06 27.51 16.70
CA VAL A 147 32.98 26.38 16.82
C VAL A 147 33.85 26.33 15.57
N GLN A 148 35.16 26.45 15.73
CA GLN A 148 36.09 26.33 14.62
C GLN A 148 36.26 24.85 14.22
N PRO A 149 36.40 24.52 12.92
CA PRO A 149 36.58 23.13 12.48
C PRO A 149 37.70 22.38 13.21
N ALA A 150 38.82 23.06 13.46
CA ALA A 150 39.97 22.48 14.16
C ALA A 150 39.71 22.15 15.65
N GLN A 151 38.63 22.66 16.26
CA GLN A 151 38.26 22.34 17.64
C GLN A 151 37.48 21.02 17.76
N MET A 152 37.01 20.46 16.64
CA MET A 152 36.27 19.20 16.62
C MET A 152 37.26 18.02 16.55
N THR A 153 37.93 17.77 17.67
CA THR A 153 38.88 16.66 17.83
C THR A 153 38.17 15.32 18.04
N ASP A 154 38.93 14.23 17.99
CA ASP A 154 38.41 12.87 18.23
C ASP A 154 37.74 12.75 19.61
N GLU A 155 38.29 13.37 20.66
CA GLU A 155 37.67 13.34 22.00
C GLU A 155 36.33 14.09 22.03
N VAL A 156 36.19 15.14 21.23
CA VAL A 156 34.90 15.85 21.09
C VAL A 156 33.90 14.96 20.38
N TRP A 157 34.27 14.32 19.28
CA TRP A 157 33.37 13.40 18.56
C TRP A 157 33.00 12.17 19.38
N GLU A 158 33.94 11.60 20.11
CA GLU A 158 33.72 10.46 20.99
C GLU A 158 32.73 10.81 22.11
N PHE A 159 32.87 11.99 22.73
CA PHE A 159 31.90 12.49 23.72
C PHE A 159 30.49 12.66 23.14
N LEU A 160 30.39 13.17 21.92
CA LEU A 160 29.11 13.45 21.27
C LEU A 160 28.37 12.19 20.84
N PHE A 161 29.05 11.24 20.19
CA PHE A 161 28.40 10.15 19.47
C PHE A 161 28.69 8.74 20.01
N CYS A 162 29.82 8.55 20.71
CA CYS A 162 30.29 7.22 21.12
C CYS A 162 30.17 6.97 22.63
N GLY A 163 29.52 7.88 23.38
CA GLY A 163 29.41 7.76 24.83
C GLY A 163 30.71 8.06 25.59
N GLY A 164 31.68 8.70 24.94
CA GLY A 164 32.97 9.08 25.53
C GLY A 164 32.84 10.06 26.71
N PRO A 165 33.90 10.19 27.53
CA PRO A 165 33.93 11.13 28.64
C PRO A 165 33.94 12.59 28.15
N TYR A 166 33.60 13.53 29.03
CA TYR A 166 33.64 14.96 28.69
C TYR A 166 35.09 15.40 28.29
N PRO A 167 35.26 16.09 27.14
CA PRO A 167 36.59 16.41 26.61
C PRO A 167 37.20 17.60 27.35
N LYS A 168 37.98 17.32 28.41
CA LYS A 168 38.58 18.36 29.28
C LYS A 168 39.56 19.28 28.55
N SER A 169 40.16 18.82 27.46
CA SER A 169 41.07 19.57 26.59
C SER A 169 40.35 20.50 25.61
N SER A 170 39.02 20.38 25.48
CA SER A 170 38.26 21.17 24.51
C SER A 170 38.07 22.61 24.98
N ASN A 171 38.35 23.55 24.08
CA ASN A 171 38.08 24.98 24.28
C ASN A 171 36.66 25.37 23.80
N ILE A 172 35.82 24.42 23.42
CA ILE A 172 34.42 24.67 23.06
C ILE A 172 33.62 24.94 24.34
N PRO A 173 32.76 25.97 24.38
CA PRO A 173 31.94 26.23 25.56
C PRO A 173 31.12 25.00 25.98
N ALA A 174 31.10 24.69 27.28
CA ALA A 174 30.41 23.53 27.83
C ALA A 174 28.91 23.50 27.46
N ALA A 175 28.26 24.67 27.43
CA ALA A 175 26.87 24.78 26.99
C ALA A 175 26.67 24.34 25.53
N THR A 176 27.62 24.66 24.65
CA THR A 176 27.58 24.25 23.23
C THR A 176 27.81 22.74 23.08
N LEU A 177 28.81 22.18 23.78
CA LEU A 177 29.07 20.73 23.78
C LEU A 177 27.87 19.93 24.30
N ASN A 178 27.30 20.35 25.43
CA ASN A 178 26.13 19.68 26.01
C ASN A 178 24.91 19.80 25.10
N LYS A 179 24.71 20.94 24.43
CA LYS A 179 23.63 21.11 23.45
C LYS A 179 23.82 20.19 22.24
N MET A 180 25.02 20.09 21.68
CA MET A 180 25.31 19.16 20.58
C MET A 180 25.03 17.70 20.98
N LYS A 181 25.46 17.30 22.17
CA LYS A 181 25.18 15.96 22.70
C LYS A 181 23.68 15.72 22.88
N GLN A 182 22.96 16.71 23.42
CA GLN A 182 21.52 16.63 23.59
C GLN A 182 20.77 16.46 22.26
N GLU A 183 21.16 17.19 21.22
CA GLU A 183 20.56 17.04 19.88
C GLU A 183 20.79 15.62 19.34
N PHE A 184 22.01 15.09 19.44
CA PHE A 184 22.28 13.71 19.02
C PHE A 184 21.44 12.70 19.79
N GLU A 185 21.48 12.72 21.13
CA GLU A 185 20.77 11.76 21.98
C GLU A 185 19.24 11.85 21.84
N TYR A 186 18.71 13.01 21.43
CA TYR A 186 17.29 13.18 21.16
C TYR A 186 16.87 12.60 19.80
N TRP A 187 17.66 12.86 18.75
CA TRP A 187 17.31 12.50 17.37
C TRP A 187 17.77 11.10 16.94
N TYR A 188 18.76 10.53 17.64
CA TYR A 188 19.33 9.22 17.32
C TYR A 188 18.78 8.12 18.25
N PRO A 189 18.61 6.88 17.78
CA PRO A 189 18.89 6.37 16.43
C PRO A 189 17.93 6.94 15.38
N PHE A 190 18.35 6.96 14.10
CA PHE A 190 17.40 7.32 13.04
C PHE A 190 16.31 6.25 12.91
N ASP A 191 15.06 6.71 12.80
CA ASP A 191 13.90 5.81 12.70
C ASP A 191 13.76 5.17 11.31
N LEU A 192 14.08 5.92 10.25
CA LEU A 192 13.90 5.48 8.88
C LEU A 192 14.97 6.06 7.95
N ARG A 193 15.48 5.20 7.08
CA ARG A 193 16.27 5.59 5.91
C ARG A 193 15.63 5.04 4.63
N VAL A 194 15.37 5.92 3.66
CA VAL A 194 14.73 5.56 2.39
C VAL A 194 15.75 5.56 1.25
N SER A 195 15.74 4.55 0.39
CA SER A 195 16.67 4.48 -0.74
C SER A 195 16.24 3.54 -1.86
N GLY A 196 16.92 3.63 -3.02
CA GLY A 196 16.78 2.64 -4.08
C GLY A 196 17.39 1.28 -3.70
N LYS A 197 16.85 0.20 -4.27
CA LYS A 197 17.33 -1.18 -4.05
C LYS A 197 18.78 -1.40 -4.46
N ASP A 198 19.34 -0.56 -5.33
CA ASP A 198 20.73 -0.60 -5.77
C ASP A 198 21.74 -0.33 -4.65
N LEU A 199 21.33 0.37 -3.58
CA LEU A 199 22.20 0.67 -2.44
C LEU A 199 22.23 -0.43 -1.36
N ILE A 200 21.37 -1.44 -1.45
CA ILE A 200 21.32 -2.55 -0.49
C ILE A 200 22.67 -3.25 -0.42
N GLN A 201 23.26 -3.59 -1.58
CA GLN A 201 24.48 -4.38 -1.67
C GLN A 201 25.77 -3.62 -1.35
N ASN A 202 25.67 -2.33 -1.00
CA ASN A 202 26.80 -1.47 -0.70
C ASN A 202 26.49 -0.51 0.46
N HIS A 203 26.18 0.76 0.18
CA HIS A 203 25.99 1.85 1.13
C HIS A 203 25.09 1.49 2.32
N LEU A 204 23.94 0.86 2.10
CA LEU A 204 23.04 0.52 3.22
C LEU A 204 23.60 -0.60 4.09
N THR A 205 24.27 -1.59 3.51
CA THR A 205 24.97 -2.63 4.28
C THR A 205 26.17 -2.04 5.01
N PHE A 206 26.95 -1.17 4.37
CA PHE A 206 28.07 -0.47 4.99
C PHE A 206 27.60 0.44 6.14
N CYS A 207 26.43 1.05 6.00
CA CYS A 207 25.78 1.81 7.06
C CYS A 207 25.59 0.94 8.31
N ILE A 208 25.02 -0.27 8.17
CA ILE A 208 24.86 -1.21 9.29
C ILE A 208 26.21 -1.55 9.94
N TYR A 209 27.21 -1.93 9.13
CA TYR A 209 28.54 -2.25 9.65
C TYR A 209 29.14 -1.08 10.43
N ASN A 210 29.19 0.12 9.86
CA ASN A 210 29.84 1.25 10.52
C ASN A 210 29.09 1.71 11.79
N HIS A 211 27.76 1.63 11.82
CA HIS A 211 27.00 1.90 13.06
C HIS A 211 27.32 0.88 14.15
N THR A 212 27.39 -0.41 13.81
CA THR A 212 27.68 -1.48 14.79
C THR A 212 29.12 -1.46 15.28
N ALA A 213 30.06 -0.91 14.51
CA ALA A 213 31.44 -0.72 14.94
C ALA A 213 31.66 0.50 15.86
N ILE A 214 30.94 1.59 15.62
CA ILE A 214 31.23 2.89 16.26
C ILE A 214 30.27 3.20 17.39
N MET A 215 28.98 2.87 17.25
CA MET A 215 27.92 3.34 18.14
C MET A 215 27.39 2.24 19.04
N SER A 216 26.84 2.67 20.18
CA SER A 216 26.15 1.78 21.11
C SER A 216 24.91 1.14 20.45
N LYS A 217 24.46 -0.01 20.99
CA LYS A 217 23.29 -0.74 20.46
C LYS A 217 22.02 0.12 20.42
N ASP A 218 21.85 1.03 21.38
CA ASP A 218 20.68 1.90 21.45
C ASP A 218 20.64 2.92 20.30
N HIS A 219 21.78 3.18 19.65
CA HIS A 219 21.95 4.10 18.52
C HIS A 219 22.00 3.39 17.16
N TRP A 220 21.74 2.08 17.12
CA TRP A 220 21.70 1.34 15.85
C TRP A 220 20.49 1.71 14.98
N PRO A 221 20.62 1.67 13.64
CA PRO A 221 19.53 1.94 12.70
C PRO A 221 18.23 1.17 13.01
N ARG A 222 17.07 1.83 12.94
CA ARG A 222 15.77 1.18 13.21
C ARG A 222 15.08 0.60 11.99
N GLY A 223 15.25 1.20 10.81
CA GLY A 223 14.60 0.70 9.60
C GLY A 223 15.11 1.28 8.30
N PHE A 224 15.01 0.47 7.24
CA PHE A 224 15.26 0.86 5.86
C PHE A 224 14.00 0.62 5.02
N ARG A 225 13.58 1.60 4.22
CA ARG A 225 12.57 1.40 3.17
C ARG A 225 13.25 1.48 1.82
N CYS A 226 13.30 0.34 1.12
CA CYS A 226 13.86 0.27 -0.22
C CYS A 226 12.76 0.34 -1.29
N ASN A 227 13.02 1.09 -2.36
CA ASN A 227 12.15 1.20 -3.53
C ASN A 227 12.86 0.76 -4.82
N GLY A 228 12.09 0.40 -5.85
CA GLY A 228 12.64 0.15 -7.18
C GLY A 228 13.16 1.41 -7.86
N HIS A 229 13.75 1.25 -9.05
CA HIS A 229 14.14 2.40 -9.87
C HIS A 229 12.90 3.09 -10.42
N ILE A 230 13.01 4.41 -10.66
CA ILE A 230 11.91 5.14 -11.30
C ILE A 230 12.03 5.05 -12.83
N MET A 231 10.97 4.55 -13.44
CA MET A 231 10.71 4.58 -14.88
C MET A 231 9.92 5.83 -15.24
N LEU A 232 10.01 6.23 -16.50
CA LEU A 232 9.28 7.35 -17.07
C LEU A 232 8.46 6.87 -18.25
N ASN A 233 7.13 6.95 -18.14
CA ASN A 233 6.17 6.42 -19.11
C ASN A 233 6.44 4.95 -19.49
N SER A 234 6.73 4.12 -18.49
CA SER A 234 7.04 2.68 -18.60
C SER A 234 8.36 2.35 -19.27
N GLU A 235 9.23 3.34 -19.49
CA GLU A 235 10.55 3.17 -20.08
C GLU A 235 11.65 3.59 -19.10
N LYS A 236 12.85 3.00 -19.26
CA LYS A 236 14.02 3.40 -18.47
C LYS A 236 14.39 4.84 -18.79
N MET A 237 14.61 5.65 -17.75
CA MET A 237 15.07 7.01 -17.94
C MET A 237 16.50 7.04 -18.50
N SER A 238 16.67 7.69 -19.64
CA SER A 238 17.97 7.91 -20.25
C SER A 238 18.03 9.26 -20.96
N LYS A 239 19.12 10.00 -20.71
CA LYS A 239 19.38 11.26 -21.43
C LYS A 239 19.59 11.02 -22.93
N SER A 240 20.14 9.87 -23.32
CA SER A 240 20.46 9.58 -24.73
C SER A 240 19.23 9.27 -25.59
N THR A 241 18.16 8.72 -25.00
CA THR A 241 16.91 8.42 -25.70
C THR A 241 15.94 9.61 -25.71
N GLY A 242 16.28 10.71 -25.02
CA GLY A 242 15.39 11.84 -24.78
C GLY A 242 14.31 11.57 -23.71
N ASN A 243 14.19 10.32 -23.22
CA ASN A 243 13.28 9.95 -22.15
C ASN A 243 13.89 10.28 -20.78
N PHE A 244 13.98 11.56 -20.47
CA PHE A 244 14.53 12.06 -19.21
C PHE A 244 13.77 13.31 -18.76
N ARG A 245 13.57 13.41 -17.44
CA ARG A 245 13.02 14.61 -16.80
C ARG A 245 13.80 14.93 -15.54
N THR A 246 14.21 16.19 -15.42
CA THR A 246 14.70 16.72 -14.14
C THR A 246 13.53 17.07 -13.22
N LEU A 247 13.78 17.14 -11.91
CA LEU A 247 12.78 17.59 -10.93
C LEU A 247 12.23 18.99 -11.27
N ARG A 248 13.10 19.92 -11.65
CA ARG A 248 12.70 21.29 -12.02
C ARG A 248 11.75 21.29 -13.20
N GLN A 249 12.08 20.56 -14.27
CA GLN A 249 11.22 20.44 -15.45
C GLN A 249 9.86 19.83 -15.10
N ALA A 250 9.83 18.77 -14.27
CA ALA A 250 8.58 18.16 -13.85
C ALA A 250 7.69 19.15 -13.05
N ILE A 251 8.27 19.93 -12.14
CA ILE A 251 7.55 20.96 -11.37
C ILE A 251 7.04 22.09 -12.27
N GLU A 252 7.85 22.55 -13.23
CA GLU A 252 7.44 23.60 -14.18
C GLU A 252 6.33 23.12 -15.12
N GLU A 253 6.37 21.85 -15.54
CA GLU A 253 5.39 21.26 -16.45
C GLU A 253 4.07 20.91 -15.76
N PHE A 254 4.13 20.33 -14.55
CA PHE A 254 2.93 19.76 -13.89
C PHE A 254 2.52 20.46 -12.59
N SER A 255 3.30 21.42 -12.07
CA SER A 255 3.28 21.89 -10.67
C SER A 255 3.89 20.90 -9.67
N ALA A 256 4.27 21.42 -8.50
CA ALA A 256 4.82 20.61 -7.42
C ALA A 256 3.81 19.57 -6.92
N ASP A 257 2.54 19.93 -6.74
CA ASP A 257 1.54 19.03 -6.17
C ASP A 257 1.13 17.92 -7.13
N ALA A 258 0.94 18.21 -8.42
CA ALA A 258 0.61 17.15 -9.37
C ALA A 258 1.81 16.22 -9.63
N THR A 259 3.05 16.74 -9.58
CA THR A 259 4.26 15.91 -9.61
C THR A 259 4.31 14.98 -8.40
N ARG A 260 4.10 15.50 -7.18
CA ARG A 260 4.06 14.70 -5.94
C ARG A 260 2.92 13.69 -5.95
N PHE A 261 1.75 14.06 -6.47
CA PHE A 261 0.61 13.18 -6.65
C PHE A 261 0.97 11.98 -7.54
N SER A 262 1.55 12.24 -8.71
CA SER A 262 1.98 11.18 -9.64
C SER A 262 3.11 10.32 -9.05
N LEU A 263 4.04 10.92 -8.29
CA LEU A 263 5.08 10.17 -7.58
C LEU A 263 4.51 9.26 -6.48
N ALA A 264 3.47 9.70 -5.75
CA ALA A 264 2.78 8.86 -4.78
C ALA A 264 2.04 7.69 -5.44
N ASP A 265 1.50 7.88 -6.65
CA ASP A 265 0.84 6.81 -7.42
C ASP A 265 1.83 5.85 -8.13
N ALA A 266 3.09 6.24 -8.27
CA ALA A 266 4.07 5.56 -9.14
C ALA A 266 4.39 4.12 -8.71
N GLY A 267 4.36 3.82 -7.41
CA GLY A 267 4.62 2.49 -6.87
C GLY A 267 5.17 2.52 -5.44
N ASP A 268 4.68 1.59 -4.61
CA ASP A 268 5.03 1.53 -3.18
C ASP A 268 6.15 0.54 -2.85
N GLY A 269 6.48 -0.40 -3.76
CA GLY A 269 7.33 -1.56 -3.49
C GLY A 269 8.78 -1.47 -4.01
N VAL A 270 9.44 -2.63 -4.03
CA VAL A 270 10.81 -2.82 -4.55
C VAL A 270 10.86 -3.05 -6.07
N ASP A 271 9.70 -3.34 -6.66
CA ASP A 271 9.51 -3.27 -8.11
C ASP A 271 9.72 -1.83 -8.61
N ASP A 272 10.16 -1.71 -9.86
CA ASP A 272 10.43 -0.40 -10.46
C ASP A 272 9.13 0.42 -10.53
N ALA A 273 9.16 1.60 -9.91
CA ALA A 273 8.04 2.53 -9.90
C ALA A 273 7.92 3.25 -11.24
N ASN A 274 6.72 3.71 -11.61
CA ASN A 274 6.49 4.33 -12.91
C ASN A 274 5.88 5.72 -12.79
N PHE A 275 6.64 6.76 -13.17
CA PHE A 275 6.10 8.10 -13.31
C PHE A 275 5.45 8.27 -14.68
N VAL A 276 4.15 8.49 -14.70
CA VAL A 276 3.36 8.61 -15.95
C VAL A 276 2.86 10.05 -16.10
N PHE A 277 3.14 10.67 -17.25
CA PHE A 277 2.70 12.05 -17.54
C PHE A 277 1.18 12.19 -17.58
N GLU A 278 0.48 11.17 -18.09
CA GLU A 278 -0.98 11.14 -18.09
C GLU A 278 -1.56 11.20 -16.67
N THR A 279 -0.95 10.50 -15.71
CA THR A 279 -1.34 10.57 -14.29
C THR A 279 -1.11 11.98 -13.73
N ALA A 280 0.03 12.61 -14.03
CA ALA A 280 0.32 13.97 -13.59
C ALA A 280 -0.68 15.00 -14.17
N ASN A 281 -0.96 14.94 -15.48
CA ASN A 281 -1.97 15.79 -16.13
C ASN A 281 -3.37 15.56 -15.54
N THR A 282 -3.72 14.29 -15.30
CA THR A 282 -4.98 13.91 -14.67
C THR A 282 -5.08 14.44 -13.23
N ALA A 283 -3.97 14.46 -12.49
CA ALA A 283 -3.91 15.03 -11.14
C ALA A 283 -4.19 16.54 -11.15
N ILE A 284 -3.62 17.30 -12.10
CA ILE A 284 -3.93 18.73 -12.27
C ILE A 284 -5.44 18.93 -12.45
N LEU A 285 -6.05 18.19 -13.38
CA LEU A 285 -7.49 18.27 -13.65
C LEU A 285 -8.33 17.85 -12.45
N ARG A 286 -7.92 16.83 -11.70
CA ARG A 286 -8.65 16.36 -10.51
C ARG A 286 -8.62 17.38 -9.39
N LEU A 287 -7.43 17.89 -9.04
CA LEU A 287 -7.26 18.87 -7.97
C LEU A 287 -8.03 20.16 -8.29
N THR A 288 -7.94 20.67 -9.52
CA THR A 288 -8.67 21.88 -9.95
C THR A 288 -10.18 21.69 -9.96
N LYS A 289 -10.67 20.55 -10.47
CA LYS A 289 -12.11 20.22 -10.42
C LYS A 289 -12.60 20.11 -8.99
N GLU A 290 -11.77 19.59 -8.08
CA GLU A 290 -12.16 19.44 -6.69
C GLU A 290 -12.26 20.78 -5.96
N ILE A 291 -11.35 21.72 -6.24
CA ILE A 291 -11.49 23.12 -5.78
C ILE A 291 -12.79 23.72 -6.29
N ALA A 292 -13.06 23.63 -7.60
CA ALA A 292 -14.27 24.19 -8.19
C ALA A 292 -15.54 23.56 -7.58
N TRP A 293 -15.53 22.24 -7.37
CA TRP A 293 -16.64 21.54 -6.71
C TRP A 293 -16.86 22.04 -5.28
N MET A 294 -15.79 22.24 -4.50
CA MET A 294 -15.91 22.78 -3.14
C MET A 294 -16.46 24.21 -3.16
N GLU A 295 -15.96 25.07 -4.05
CA GLU A 295 -16.47 26.45 -4.23
C GLU A 295 -17.96 26.46 -4.60
N GLU A 296 -18.38 25.63 -5.55
CA GLU A 296 -19.79 25.51 -5.96
C GLU A 296 -20.69 25.07 -4.79
N ILE A 297 -20.25 24.09 -4.00
CA ILE A 297 -21.00 23.58 -2.85
C ILE A 297 -21.08 24.61 -1.72
N LEU A 298 -19.98 25.31 -1.44
CA LEU A 298 -19.95 26.39 -0.46
C LEU A 298 -20.87 27.54 -0.89
N ALA A 299 -20.89 27.90 -2.17
CA ALA A 299 -21.79 28.92 -2.72
C ALA A 299 -23.26 28.48 -2.71
N ALA A 300 -23.52 27.19 -2.87
CA ALA A 300 -24.85 26.59 -2.86
C ALA A 300 -25.28 26.06 -1.48
N GLU A 301 -24.71 26.57 -0.38
CA GLU A 301 -25.00 26.09 0.99
C GLU A 301 -26.51 26.05 1.28
N SER A 302 -27.27 27.02 0.79
CA SER A 302 -28.72 27.11 0.98
C SER A 302 -29.52 25.95 0.35
N SER A 303 -28.92 25.21 -0.59
CA SER A 303 -29.51 24.01 -1.20
C SER A 303 -29.24 22.72 -0.42
N LEU A 304 -28.35 22.79 0.58
CA LEU A 304 -27.98 21.64 1.41
C LEU A 304 -28.98 21.47 2.55
N ARG A 305 -29.22 20.22 2.93
CA ARG A 305 -30.11 19.90 4.03
C ARG A 305 -29.44 20.25 5.35
N ILE A 306 -30.13 21.07 6.16
CA ILE A 306 -29.72 21.49 7.51
C ILE A 306 -30.28 20.50 8.54
N GLY A 307 -29.53 20.29 9.62
CA GLY A 307 -29.89 19.39 10.72
C GLY A 307 -28.97 18.17 10.77
N PRO A 308 -29.14 17.29 11.78
CA PRO A 308 -28.27 16.14 11.95
C PRO A 308 -28.37 15.17 10.74
N PRO A 309 -27.27 14.51 10.35
CA PRO A 309 -27.31 13.42 9.39
C PRO A 309 -28.21 12.31 9.92
N SER A 310 -29.19 11.89 9.13
CA SER A 310 -30.28 11.01 9.60
C SER A 310 -30.72 9.96 8.58
N THR A 311 -30.48 10.20 7.29
CA THR A 311 -30.88 9.28 6.22
C THR A 311 -29.94 8.08 6.15
N TYR A 312 -30.39 6.99 5.51
CA TYR A 312 -29.53 5.84 5.22
C TYR A 312 -28.25 6.25 4.48
N ALA A 313 -28.39 7.11 3.46
CA ALA A 313 -27.27 7.63 2.68
C ALA A 313 -26.28 8.42 3.55
N ASP A 314 -26.76 9.21 4.52
CA ASP A 314 -25.89 9.94 5.45
C ASP A 314 -25.06 8.98 6.30
N ARG A 315 -25.69 7.95 6.87
CA ARG A 315 -25.01 6.95 7.71
C ARG A 315 -23.94 6.19 6.93
N VAL A 316 -24.26 5.82 5.68
CA VAL A 316 -23.32 5.15 4.78
C VAL A 316 -22.13 6.07 4.48
N PHE A 317 -22.36 7.31 4.09
CA PHE A 317 -21.29 8.22 3.72
C PHE A 317 -20.41 8.58 4.91
N GLU A 318 -21.01 8.82 6.08
CA GLU A 318 -20.28 9.01 7.33
C GLU A 318 -19.36 7.81 7.65
N ASN A 319 -19.88 6.61 7.45
CA ASN A 319 -19.11 5.39 7.64
C ASN A 319 -17.95 5.27 6.64
N GLU A 320 -18.16 5.60 5.36
CA GLU A 320 -17.07 5.61 4.37
C GLU A 320 -15.99 6.66 4.69
N ILE A 321 -16.36 7.83 5.21
CA ILE A 321 -15.38 8.81 5.74
C ILE A 321 -14.57 8.18 6.88
N ASN A 322 -15.22 7.51 7.84
CA ASN A 322 -14.52 6.85 8.95
C ASN A 322 -13.57 5.74 8.46
N ILE A 323 -14.01 4.95 7.48
CA ILE A 323 -13.20 3.89 6.84
C ILE A 323 -11.98 4.50 6.15
N ALA A 324 -12.16 5.56 5.36
CA ALA A 324 -11.07 6.23 4.66
C ALA A 324 -10.02 6.72 5.64
N VAL A 325 -10.42 7.44 6.70
CA VAL A 325 -9.48 7.92 7.74
C VAL A 325 -8.65 6.78 8.32
N LYS A 326 -9.27 5.66 8.68
CA LYS A 326 -8.58 4.51 9.29
C LYS A 326 -7.69 3.75 8.30
N MET A 327 -8.15 3.56 7.07
CA MET A 327 -7.38 2.83 6.08
C MET A 327 -6.20 3.65 5.56
N THR A 328 -6.39 4.95 5.35
CA THR A 328 -5.32 5.86 4.95
C THR A 328 -4.28 6.03 6.06
N GLU A 329 -4.69 6.06 7.33
CA GLU A 329 -3.76 6.06 8.48
C GLU A 329 -2.85 4.83 8.45
N LYS A 330 -3.45 3.65 8.25
CA LYS A 330 -2.71 2.39 8.12
C LYS A 330 -1.74 2.45 6.94
N ASN A 331 -2.21 2.87 5.77
CA ASN A 331 -1.38 2.91 4.57
C ASN A 331 -0.20 3.88 4.69
N TYR A 332 -0.36 5.06 5.30
CA TYR A 332 0.77 5.95 5.59
C TYR A 332 1.75 5.35 6.61
N ARG A 333 1.24 4.67 7.65
CA ARG A 333 2.09 3.98 8.64
C ARG A 333 2.93 2.86 8.01
N ASP A 334 2.35 2.18 7.03
CA ASP A 334 3.00 1.08 6.30
C ASP A 334 3.84 1.58 5.09
N TYR A 335 3.93 2.91 4.88
CA TYR A 335 4.60 3.54 3.72
C TYR A 335 4.06 3.09 2.35
N MET A 336 2.75 2.83 2.29
CA MET A 336 2.01 2.50 1.07
C MET A 336 1.32 3.77 0.55
N PHE A 337 2.07 4.67 -0.08
CA PHE A 337 1.60 5.99 -0.50
C PHE A 337 0.58 5.94 -1.64
N ARG A 338 0.69 4.99 -2.56
CA ARG A 338 -0.31 4.76 -3.61
C ARG A 338 -1.63 4.30 -3.00
N GLU A 339 -1.58 3.37 -2.05
CA GLU A 339 -2.78 2.91 -1.34
C GLU A 339 -3.35 4.00 -0.41
N ALA A 340 -2.51 4.85 0.18
CA ALA A 340 -2.94 6.01 0.96
C ALA A 340 -3.69 7.01 0.05
N LEU A 341 -3.17 7.28 -1.14
CA LEU A 341 -3.81 8.11 -2.15
C LEU A 341 -5.13 7.50 -2.64
N LYS A 342 -5.16 6.19 -2.89
CA LYS A 342 -6.37 5.43 -3.24
C LYS A 342 -7.45 5.63 -2.18
N THR A 343 -7.14 5.34 -0.92
CA THR A 343 -8.13 5.33 0.17
C THR A 343 -8.52 6.73 0.62
N GLY A 344 -7.56 7.65 0.72
CA GLY A 344 -7.74 8.99 1.29
C GLY A 344 -8.20 10.04 0.30
N PHE A 345 -8.14 9.74 -1.01
CA PHE A 345 -8.56 10.65 -2.07
C PHE A 345 -9.56 9.98 -3.02
N TYR A 346 -9.15 8.95 -3.77
CA TYR A 346 -9.99 8.36 -4.82
C TYR A 346 -11.26 7.66 -4.32
N ASP A 347 -11.12 6.76 -3.36
CA ASP A 347 -12.24 6.02 -2.77
C ASP A 347 -13.17 7.00 -2.02
N LEU A 348 -12.60 8.02 -1.37
CA LEU A 348 -13.35 9.04 -0.65
C LEU A 348 -14.17 9.94 -1.61
N GLN A 349 -13.60 10.33 -2.77
CA GLN A 349 -14.34 11.00 -3.85
C GLN A 349 -15.47 10.12 -4.39
N THR A 350 -15.19 8.84 -4.59
CA THR A 350 -16.19 7.87 -5.06
C THR A 350 -17.36 7.79 -4.08
N ALA A 351 -17.08 7.67 -2.78
CA ALA A 351 -18.10 7.64 -1.73
C ALA A 351 -18.95 8.92 -1.70
N ARG A 352 -18.33 10.09 -1.91
CA ARG A 352 -19.05 11.37 -2.03
C ARG A 352 -19.98 11.39 -3.25
N ASP A 353 -19.51 10.95 -4.41
CA ASP A 353 -20.30 10.95 -5.64
C ASP A 353 -21.49 9.98 -5.53
N GLU A 354 -21.27 8.80 -4.93
CA GLU A 354 -22.33 7.86 -4.56
C GLU A 354 -23.32 8.46 -3.57
N TYR A 355 -22.84 9.18 -2.56
CA TYR A 355 -23.69 9.85 -1.58
C TYR A 355 -24.57 10.94 -2.23
N ARG A 356 -23.98 11.79 -3.07
CA ARG A 356 -24.70 12.81 -3.84
C ARG A 356 -25.83 12.18 -4.67
N PHE A 357 -25.50 11.11 -5.38
CA PHE A 357 -26.47 10.39 -6.21
C PHE A 357 -27.56 9.71 -5.37
N SER A 358 -27.20 9.15 -4.22
CA SER A 358 -28.13 8.50 -3.30
C SER A 358 -29.13 9.49 -2.69
N CYS A 359 -28.69 10.69 -2.34
CA CYS A 359 -29.58 11.76 -1.83
C CYS A 359 -30.59 12.22 -2.90
N GLY A 360 -30.15 12.42 -4.14
CA GLY A 360 -30.95 12.98 -5.24
C GLY A 360 -31.69 14.26 -4.82
N SER A 361 -33.01 14.34 -5.01
CA SER A 361 -33.79 15.55 -4.70
C SER A 361 -33.83 15.93 -3.22
N GLY A 362 -33.54 15.00 -2.30
CA GLY A 362 -33.47 15.28 -0.87
C GLY A 362 -32.26 16.13 -0.46
N GLY A 363 -31.27 16.28 -1.36
CA GLY A 363 -30.06 17.06 -1.11
C GLY A 363 -29.10 16.40 -0.12
N MET A 364 -27.82 16.75 -0.23
CA MET A 364 -26.78 16.31 0.71
C MET A 364 -26.91 17.06 2.04
N ASN A 365 -26.49 16.42 3.13
CA ASN A 365 -26.39 17.06 4.44
C ASN A 365 -25.18 18.00 4.50
N ARG A 366 -25.40 19.24 4.96
CA ARG A 366 -24.34 20.26 5.01
C ARG A 366 -23.15 19.84 5.88
N ASP A 367 -23.41 19.46 7.13
CA ASP A 367 -22.36 19.20 8.11
C ASP A 367 -21.51 17.99 7.71
N LEU A 368 -22.13 16.98 7.10
CA LEU A 368 -21.44 15.81 6.58
C LEU A 368 -20.55 16.12 5.37
N VAL A 369 -21.01 17.01 4.48
CA VAL A 369 -20.20 17.49 3.34
C VAL A 369 -19.01 18.33 3.82
N TRP A 370 -19.19 19.17 4.84
CA TRP A 370 -18.09 19.98 5.41
C TRP A 370 -17.07 19.08 6.09
N ARG A 371 -17.55 18.03 6.79
CA ARG A 371 -16.68 17.01 7.37
C ARG A 371 -15.89 16.27 6.29
N PHE A 372 -16.51 15.91 5.17
CA PHE A 372 -15.80 15.31 4.04
C PHE A 372 -14.69 16.24 3.52
N MET A 373 -14.98 17.52 3.32
CA MET A 373 -13.98 18.49 2.84
C MET A 373 -12.80 18.60 3.83
N ASP A 374 -13.08 18.77 5.13
CA ASP A 374 -12.03 18.80 6.17
C ASP A 374 -11.15 17.55 6.16
N VAL A 375 -11.79 16.38 6.14
CA VAL A 375 -11.09 15.09 6.17
C VAL A 375 -10.25 14.91 4.92
N GLN A 376 -10.82 15.09 3.73
CA GLN A 376 -10.09 14.90 2.47
C GLN A 376 -8.89 15.85 2.37
N THR A 377 -9.06 17.12 2.74
CA THR A 377 -7.98 18.12 2.77
C THR A 377 -6.84 17.68 3.68
N ARG A 378 -7.14 17.14 4.87
CA ARG A 378 -6.11 16.67 5.81
C ARG A 378 -5.44 15.38 5.35
N LEU A 379 -6.19 14.45 4.76
CA LEU A 379 -5.66 13.16 4.27
C LEU A 379 -4.71 13.33 3.08
N ILE A 380 -4.96 14.30 2.19
CA ILE A 380 -4.11 14.57 1.01
C ILE A 380 -2.91 15.47 1.33
N THR A 381 -2.89 16.15 2.48
CA THR A 381 -1.84 17.11 2.88
C THR A 381 -0.40 16.56 2.72
N PRO A 382 -0.06 15.32 3.10
CA PRO A 382 1.30 14.80 2.92
C PRO A 382 1.72 14.70 1.44
N VAL A 383 0.78 14.53 0.52
CA VAL A 383 1.03 14.37 -0.92
C VAL A 383 0.95 15.72 -1.64
N CYS A 384 -0.12 16.49 -1.44
CA CYS A 384 -0.37 17.78 -2.08
C CYS A 384 -0.55 18.90 -1.05
N PRO A 385 0.53 19.33 -0.37
CA PRO A 385 0.43 20.28 0.72
C PRO A 385 -0.02 21.68 0.28
N HIS A 386 0.33 22.15 -0.93
CA HIS A 386 -0.01 23.51 -1.36
C HIS A 386 -1.51 23.63 -1.69
N TYR A 387 -2.06 22.64 -2.38
CA TYR A 387 -3.48 22.42 -2.62
C TYR A 387 -4.23 22.33 -1.30
N ALA A 388 -3.76 21.49 -0.38
CA ALA A 388 -4.42 21.31 0.91
C ALA A 388 -4.43 22.61 1.73
N GLU A 389 -3.34 23.37 1.72
CA GLU A 389 -3.24 24.66 2.40
C GLU A 389 -4.20 25.71 1.79
N PHE A 390 -4.31 25.75 0.46
CA PHE A 390 -5.28 26.61 -0.22
C PHE A 390 -6.72 26.25 0.18
N VAL A 391 -7.09 24.97 0.12
CA VAL A 391 -8.43 24.52 0.53
C VAL A 391 -8.69 24.85 2.00
N TRP A 392 -7.74 24.57 2.88
CA TRP A 392 -7.85 24.81 4.33
C TRP A 392 -8.12 26.28 4.67
N ARG A 393 -7.30 27.19 4.15
CA ARG A 393 -7.38 28.61 4.52
C ARG A 393 -8.34 29.39 3.65
N GLU A 394 -8.34 29.15 2.34
CA GLU A 394 -9.06 30.00 1.40
C GLU A 394 -10.49 29.53 1.19
N LEU A 395 -10.75 28.22 1.19
CA LEU A 395 -12.11 27.69 1.01
C LEU A 395 -12.80 27.44 2.34
N LEU A 396 -12.17 26.65 3.22
CA LEU A 396 -12.76 26.27 4.52
C LEU A 396 -12.60 27.36 5.60
N LYS A 397 -11.86 28.44 5.31
CA LYS A 397 -11.63 29.58 6.21
C LYS A 397 -11.16 29.17 7.60
N LYS A 398 -10.30 28.14 7.68
CA LYS A 398 -9.75 27.65 8.94
C LYS A 398 -8.47 28.40 9.32
N ASP A 399 -8.30 28.60 10.62
CA ASP A 399 -7.10 29.22 11.18
C ASP A 399 -5.90 28.27 11.17
N GLY A 400 -4.70 28.87 11.14
CA GLY A 400 -3.43 28.13 11.14
C GLY A 400 -3.13 27.41 9.83
N PHE A 401 -2.09 26.56 9.86
CA PHE A 401 -1.66 25.76 8.71
C PHE A 401 -2.22 24.35 8.79
N VAL A 402 -2.61 23.76 7.64
CA VAL A 402 -3.18 22.40 7.61
C VAL A 402 -2.17 21.36 8.11
N ILE A 403 -0.88 21.57 7.84
CA ILE A 403 0.21 20.71 8.33
C ILE A 403 0.29 20.64 9.86
N LYS A 404 -0.32 21.60 10.58
CA LYS A 404 -0.40 21.64 12.05
C LYS A 404 -1.78 21.21 12.58
N ALA A 405 -2.73 20.88 11.71
CA ALA A 405 -4.09 20.49 12.10
C ALA A 405 -4.18 19.08 12.71
N GLY A 406 -3.12 18.26 12.58
CA GLY A 406 -3.09 16.87 13.04
C GLY A 406 -3.94 15.93 12.17
N TRP A 407 -3.98 14.65 12.54
CA TRP A 407 -4.75 13.62 11.81
C TRP A 407 -6.26 13.72 12.10
N PRO A 408 -7.15 13.56 11.10
CA PRO A 408 -8.60 13.65 11.31
C PRO A 408 -9.13 12.57 12.26
N SER A 409 -10.10 12.95 13.09
CA SER A 409 -10.80 12.01 13.97
C SER A 409 -11.85 11.22 13.20
N ALA A 410 -12.00 9.94 13.53
CA ALA A 410 -12.99 9.05 12.95
C ALA A 410 -13.56 8.13 14.02
N GLY A 411 -14.88 7.88 13.92
CA GLY A 411 -15.55 6.84 14.69
C GLY A 411 -15.11 5.45 14.23
N SER A 412 -15.56 4.42 14.95
CA SER A 412 -15.33 3.03 14.54
C SER A 412 -16.11 2.70 13.27
N PRO A 413 -15.44 2.17 12.22
CA PRO A 413 -16.12 1.71 11.02
C PRO A 413 -17.20 0.65 11.30
N ASP A 414 -18.40 0.85 10.76
CA ASP A 414 -19.47 -0.12 10.71
C ASP A 414 -19.35 -0.99 9.45
N LEU A 415 -18.70 -2.15 9.59
CA LEU A 415 -18.53 -3.10 8.49
C LEU A 415 -19.84 -3.77 8.06
N LYS A 416 -20.84 -3.82 8.94
CA LYS A 416 -22.17 -4.35 8.62
C LYS A 416 -22.91 -3.38 7.70
N LEU A 417 -22.88 -2.08 8.00
CA LEU A 417 -23.46 -1.04 7.13
C LEU A 417 -22.74 -0.98 5.78
N LYS A 418 -21.41 -1.10 5.76
CA LYS A 418 -20.64 -1.19 4.50
C LYS A 418 -21.13 -2.37 3.64
N SER A 419 -21.28 -3.53 4.25
CA SER A 419 -21.74 -4.74 3.56
C SER A 419 -23.20 -4.59 3.08
N ALA A 420 -24.06 -3.97 3.88
CA ALA A 420 -25.45 -3.67 3.53
C ALA A 420 -25.56 -2.71 2.34
N ASN A 421 -24.75 -1.64 2.32
CA ASN A 421 -24.73 -0.71 1.20
C ASN A 421 -24.17 -1.37 -0.07
N LYS A 422 -23.13 -2.20 0.04
CA LYS A 422 -22.63 -2.99 -1.08
C LYS A 422 -23.73 -3.88 -1.67
N TYR A 423 -24.46 -4.59 -0.82
CA TYR A 423 -25.62 -5.39 -1.23
C TYR A 423 -26.67 -4.57 -1.96
N LEU A 424 -27.01 -3.38 -1.44
CA LEU A 424 -27.98 -2.47 -2.07
C LEU A 424 -27.54 -2.07 -3.48
N GLN A 425 -26.29 -1.62 -3.64
CA GLN A 425 -25.77 -1.18 -4.94
C GLN A 425 -25.69 -2.34 -5.94
N ASP A 426 -25.16 -3.49 -5.51
CA ASP A 426 -25.06 -4.68 -6.36
C ASP A 426 -26.45 -5.17 -6.80
N SER A 427 -27.44 -5.11 -5.90
CA SER A 427 -28.84 -5.44 -6.19
C SER A 427 -29.44 -4.48 -7.21
N ILE A 428 -29.22 -3.17 -7.08
CA ILE A 428 -29.71 -2.18 -8.05
C ILE A 428 -29.11 -2.41 -9.44
N VAL A 429 -27.81 -2.69 -9.52
CA VAL A 429 -27.13 -3.01 -10.78
C VAL A 429 -27.74 -4.27 -11.42
N LEU A 430 -27.98 -5.32 -10.62
CA LEU A 430 -28.62 -6.55 -11.10
C LEU A 430 -30.03 -6.27 -11.63
N MET A 431 -30.84 -5.53 -10.87
CA MET A 431 -32.21 -5.17 -11.25
C MET A 431 -32.24 -4.35 -12.54
N ARG A 432 -31.34 -3.37 -12.71
CA ARG A 432 -31.23 -2.58 -13.94
C ARG A 432 -30.87 -3.44 -15.15
N LYS A 433 -29.94 -4.39 -14.99
CA LYS A 433 -29.60 -5.35 -16.06
C LYS A 433 -30.79 -6.22 -16.46
N LEU A 434 -31.57 -6.68 -15.49
CA LEU A 434 -32.77 -7.48 -15.74
C LEU A 434 -33.86 -6.67 -16.45
N LEU A 435 -34.11 -5.44 -16.00
CA LEU A 435 -35.06 -4.52 -16.61
C LEU A 435 -34.71 -4.24 -18.08
N ASN A 436 -33.45 -3.89 -18.35
CA ASN A 436 -32.97 -3.64 -19.72
C ASN A 436 -33.14 -4.87 -20.62
N LYS A 437 -32.86 -6.07 -20.10
CA LYS A 437 -33.06 -7.33 -20.85
C LYS A 437 -34.53 -7.58 -21.20
N GLN A 438 -35.44 -7.17 -20.31
CA GLN A 438 -36.88 -7.31 -20.52
C GLN A 438 -37.42 -6.28 -21.51
N ILE A 439 -36.97 -5.02 -21.42
CA ILE A 439 -37.38 -3.93 -22.33
C ILE A 439 -36.87 -4.15 -23.76
N LEU A 440 -35.61 -4.53 -23.93
CA LEU A 440 -34.99 -4.70 -25.25
C LEU A 440 -35.45 -5.96 -25.99
N GLY A 441 -36.20 -6.84 -25.32
CA GLY A 441 -36.51 -8.18 -25.78
C GLY A 441 -35.26 -9.05 -25.88
N SER A 442 -35.38 -10.33 -25.53
CA SER A 442 -34.34 -11.31 -25.88
C SER A 442 -34.13 -11.26 -27.40
N LYS A 443 -33.01 -10.70 -27.88
CA LYS A 443 -32.53 -10.81 -29.28
C LYS A 443 -32.18 -12.26 -29.65
N LYS A 444 -33.17 -13.14 -29.58
CA LYS A 444 -33.24 -14.42 -30.29
C LYS A 444 -34.51 -14.36 -31.13
N SER A 445 -34.44 -13.63 -32.24
CA SER A 445 -35.47 -13.65 -33.27
C SER A 445 -35.44 -15.01 -33.96
N ASN A 446 -36.32 -15.92 -33.55
CA ASN A 446 -36.89 -16.86 -34.51
C ASN A 446 -37.84 -16.06 -35.41
N LYS A 447 -37.60 -16.13 -36.72
CA LYS A 447 -38.43 -15.51 -37.75
C LYS A 447 -39.86 -16.04 -37.66
N LYS A 448 -40.80 -15.19 -37.24
CA LYS A 448 -42.15 -14.93 -37.80
C LYS A 448 -43.10 -14.48 -36.68
N GLY A 449 -43.54 -13.22 -36.75
CA GLY A 449 -44.72 -12.72 -36.04
C GLY A 449 -44.50 -11.43 -35.24
N ALA A 450 -45.13 -10.34 -35.73
CA ALA A 450 -45.38 -9.03 -35.12
C ALA A 450 -44.20 -8.21 -34.54
N PRO A 451 -44.17 -6.87 -34.74
CA PRO A 451 -43.14 -6.02 -34.13
C PRO A 451 -43.29 -6.05 -32.60
N PRO A 452 -42.18 -6.12 -31.84
CA PRO A 452 -42.25 -6.07 -30.38
C PRO A 452 -42.79 -4.70 -29.97
N THR A 453 -43.91 -4.70 -29.25
CA THR A 453 -44.42 -3.51 -28.57
C THR A 453 -43.34 -3.03 -27.61
N SER A 454 -42.70 -1.90 -27.90
CA SER A 454 -41.76 -1.26 -26.98
C SER A 454 -42.52 -0.84 -25.74
N LEU A 455 -42.42 -1.61 -24.65
CA LEU A 455 -42.94 -1.22 -23.36
C LEU A 455 -42.09 -0.06 -22.84
N SER A 456 -42.72 1.11 -22.62
CA SER A 456 -42.08 2.25 -21.96
C SER A 456 -41.95 1.99 -20.45
N GLU A 457 -40.85 2.43 -19.83
CA GLU A 457 -40.53 2.22 -18.41
C GLU A 457 -41.65 2.67 -17.47
N ASP A 458 -42.35 3.75 -17.80
CA ASP A 458 -43.45 4.36 -17.01
C ASP A 458 -44.67 3.44 -16.77
N LYS A 459 -44.76 2.32 -17.51
CA LYS A 459 -45.87 1.36 -17.41
C LYS A 459 -45.49 0.09 -16.67
N LEU A 460 -44.33 0.01 -16.03
CA LEU A 460 -43.87 -1.20 -15.34
C LEU A 460 -43.91 -1.04 -13.81
N LYS A 461 -44.34 -2.10 -13.11
CA LYS A 461 -44.23 -2.29 -11.67
C LYS A 461 -43.11 -3.29 -11.38
N GLY A 462 -42.18 -2.93 -10.49
CA GLY A 462 -41.11 -3.81 -10.02
C GLY A 462 -41.49 -4.58 -8.76
N LEU A 463 -41.33 -5.90 -8.76
CA LEU A 463 -41.48 -6.76 -7.59
C LEU A 463 -40.11 -7.36 -7.22
N ILE A 464 -39.62 -7.09 -6.02
CA ILE A 464 -38.34 -7.59 -5.53
C ILE A 464 -38.61 -8.65 -4.47
N TYR A 465 -38.23 -9.89 -4.76
CA TYR A 465 -38.39 -11.03 -3.86
C TYR A 465 -37.08 -11.29 -3.13
N VAL A 466 -37.16 -11.38 -1.81
CA VAL A 466 -36.02 -11.58 -0.93
C VAL A 466 -36.25 -12.83 -0.08
N ASN A 467 -35.22 -13.66 0.03
CA ASN A 467 -35.18 -14.74 1.00
C ASN A 467 -33.99 -14.49 1.93
N GLU A 468 -34.26 -14.08 3.17
CA GLU A 468 -33.23 -13.66 4.12
C GLU A 468 -32.53 -14.81 4.84
N LYS A 469 -32.94 -16.06 4.56
CA LYS A 469 -32.36 -17.26 5.17
C LYS A 469 -31.92 -18.25 4.11
N PHE A 470 -30.69 -18.75 4.23
CA PHE A 470 -30.24 -19.90 3.45
C PHE A 470 -31.03 -21.13 3.90
N GLU A 471 -31.59 -21.85 2.93
CA GLU A 471 -32.39 -23.06 3.16
C GLU A 471 -31.95 -24.20 2.23
N GLY A 472 -32.42 -25.41 2.52
CA GLY A 472 -32.09 -26.60 1.74
C GLY A 472 -30.58 -26.85 1.67
N TRP A 473 -30.08 -27.10 0.46
CA TRP A 473 -28.69 -27.50 0.26
C TRP A 473 -27.67 -26.44 0.66
N GLN A 474 -28.04 -25.15 0.59
CA GLN A 474 -27.14 -24.05 0.96
C GLN A 474 -26.93 -24.02 2.47
N ALA A 475 -27.99 -24.19 3.26
CA ALA A 475 -27.92 -24.23 4.72
C ALA A 475 -27.03 -25.38 5.22
N GLU A 476 -27.21 -26.57 4.64
CA GLU A 476 -26.41 -27.74 4.97
C GLU A 476 -24.92 -27.52 4.65
N CYS A 477 -24.60 -26.96 3.48
CA CYS A 477 -23.23 -26.58 3.11
C CYS A 477 -22.60 -25.62 4.13
N LEU A 478 -23.36 -24.61 4.57
CA LEU A 478 -22.88 -23.63 5.56
C LEU A 478 -22.63 -24.28 6.92
N GLN A 479 -23.55 -25.13 7.40
CA GLN A 479 -23.40 -25.86 8.66
C GLN A 479 -22.19 -26.80 8.64
N ILE A 480 -21.95 -27.48 7.52
CA ILE A 480 -20.74 -28.31 7.34
C ILE A 480 -19.49 -27.44 7.42
N LEU A 481 -19.44 -26.31 6.70
CA LEU A 481 -18.31 -25.39 6.76
C LEU A 481 -18.08 -24.86 8.18
N GLN A 482 -19.14 -24.47 8.90
CA GLN A 482 -19.04 -24.02 10.29
C GLN A 482 -18.44 -25.09 11.19
N SER A 483 -18.88 -26.35 11.06
CA SER A 483 -18.35 -27.47 11.85
C SER A 483 -16.89 -27.81 11.54
N LYS A 484 -16.36 -27.34 10.40
CA LYS A 484 -15.01 -27.61 9.90
C LYS A 484 -14.12 -26.37 9.85
N PHE A 485 -14.54 -25.27 10.48
CA PHE A 485 -13.78 -24.02 10.54
C PHE A 485 -13.10 -23.86 11.90
N ASP A 486 -11.79 -23.63 11.89
CA ASP A 486 -11.03 -23.21 13.07
C ASP A 486 -11.00 -21.69 13.16
N SER A 487 -11.72 -21.13 14.14
CA SER A 487 -11.82 -19.69 14.35
C SER A 487 -10.51 -19.02 14.76
N ASN A 488 -9.58 -19.75 15.39
CA ASN A 488 -8.29 -19.20 15.83
C ASN A 488 -7.29 -19.13 14.68
N ALA A 489 -7.18 -20.21 13.91
CA ALA A 489 -6.28 -20.28 12.76
C ALA A 489 -6.87 -19.66 11.48
N ARG A 490 -8.18 -19.38 11.45
CA ARG A 490 -8.95 -18.98 10.25
C ARG A 490 -8.77 -19.95 9.09
N THR A 491 -8.67 -21.24 9.40
CA THR A 491 -8.45 -22.31 8.42
C THR A 491 -9.60 -23.30 8.46
N PHE A 492 -9.77 -24.03 7.36
CA PHE A 492 -10.71 -25.13 7.28
C PHE A 492 -10.00 -26.47 7.36
N ALA A 493 -10.72 -27.50 7.79
CA ALA A 493 -10.33 -28.88 7.58
C ALA A 493 -10.08 -29.18 6.07
N SER A 494 -9.40 -30.28 5.79
CA SER A 494 -9.07 -30.67 4.42
C SER A 494 -10.33 -30.78 3.54
N ASP A 495 -10.19 -30.47 2.25
CA ASP A 495 -11.31 -30.59 1.31
C ASP A 495 -11.88 -32.01 1.26
N GLY A 496 -11.06 -33.03 1.51
CA GLY A 496 -11.51 -34.42 1.62
C GLY A 496 -12.50 -34.64 2.76
N GLU A 497 -12.28 -34.03 3.93
CA GLU A 497 -13.19 -34.13 5.06
C GLU A 497 -14.51 -33.37 4.84
N ILE A 498 -14.44 -32.19 4.23
CA ILE A 498 -15.63 -31.39 3.89
C ILE A 498 -16.50 -32.15 2.88
N MET A 499 -15.88 -32.78 1.88
CA MET A 499 -16.58 -33.57 0.88
C MET A 499 -17.23 -34.82 1.46
N LYS A 500 -16.55 -35.51 2.38
CA LYS A 500 -17.10 -36.66 3.08
C LYS A 500 -18.33 -36.27 3.91
N ALA A 501 -18.24 -35.17 4.67
CA ALA A 501 -19.37 -34.65 5.43
C ALA A 501 -20.56 -34.26 4.52
N LEU A 502 -20.29 -33.71 3.33
CA LEU A 502 -21.34 -33.40 2.34
C LEU A 502 -22.03 -34.66 1.76
N GLN A 503 -21.29 -35.75 1.57
CA GLN A 503 -21.86 -37.02 1.08
C GLN A 503 -22.69 -37.73 2.15
N GLU A 504 -22.32 -37.58 3.42
CA GLU A 504 -23.04 -38.15 4.57
C GLU A 504 -24.26 -37.32 4.99
N SER A 505 -24.42 -36.10 4.48
CA SER A 505 -25.51 -35.20 4.84
C SER A 505 -26.85 -35.55 4.16
N THR A 506 -27.92 -34.91 4.61
CA THR A 506 -29.26 -35.03 4.02
C THR A 506 -29.27 -34.69 2.51
N VAL A 507 -28.41 -33.76 2.10
CA VAL A 507 -28.22 -33.37 0.70
C VAL A 507 -27.46 -34.44 -0.09
N GLY A 508 -26.42 -35.04 0.53
CA GLY A 508 -25.63 -36.12 -0.05
C GLY A 508 -26.44 -37.38 -0.35
N GLN A 509 -27.45 -37.64 0.48
CA GLN A 509 -28.37 -38.78 0.35
C GLN A 509 -29.58 -38.50 -0.56
N ALA A 510 -29.71 -37.30 -1.12
CA ALA A 510 -30.82 -36.94 -2.00
C ALA A 510 -30.72 -37.64 -3.37
N ALA A 511 -31.86 -38.05 -3.93
CA ALA A 511 -31.91 -38.71 -5.24
C ALA A 511 -31.27 -37.88 -6.38
N ASP A 512 -31.33 -36.56 -6.28
CA ASP A 512 -30.78 -35.60 -7.24
C ASP A 512 -29.38 -35.08 -6.87
N PHE A 513 -28.66 -35.73 -5.94
CA PHE A 513 -27.39 -35.23 -5.42
C PHE A 513 -26.36 -34.89 -6.51
N LYS A 514 -26.23 -35.68 -7.59
CA LYS A 514 -25.31 -35.35 -8.70
C LYS A 514 -25.56 -33.99 -9.34
N LYS A 515 -26.81 -33.52 -9.36
CA LYS A 515 -27.19 -32.20 -9.88
C LYS A 515 -26.93 -31.12 -8.84
N ILE A 516 -27.27 -31.38 -7.58
CA ILE A 516 -27.08 -30.45 -6.45
C ILE A 516 -25.58 -30.24 -6.15
N GLN A 517 -24.78 -31.29 -6.23
CA GLN A 517 -23.33 -31.26 -6.01
C GLN A 517 -22.62 -30.27 -6.93
N LYS A 518 -23.07 -30.13 -8.19
CA LYS A 518 -22.53 -29.11 -9.12
C LYS A 518 -22.77 -27.67 -8.66
N GLN A 519 -23.79 -27.44 -7.82
CA GLN A 519 -24.10 -26.14 -7.20
C GLN A 519 -23.40 -25.98 -5.84
N CYS A 520 -23.28 -27.07 -5.07
CA CYS A 520 -22.57 -27.07 -3.78
C CYS A 520 -21.10 -26.66 -3.92
N MET A 521 -20.37 -27.18 -4.92
CA MET A 521 -18.91 -26.97 -5.02
C MET A 521 -18.50 -25.49 -5.19
N PRO A 522 -19.08 -24.72 -6.14
CA PRO A 522 -18.79 -23.30 -6.24
C PRO A 522 -19.20 -22.52 -4.99
N PHE A 523 -20.34 -22.88 -4.39
CA PHE A 523 -20.85 -22.22 -3.19
C PHE A 523 -19.96 -22.44 -1.96
N LEU A 524 -19.51 -23.68 -1.74
CA LEU A 524 -18.56 -24.02 -0.66
C LEU A 524 -17.26 -23.26 -0.83
N ARG A 525 -16.69 -23.24 -2.04
CA ARG A 525 -15.46 -22.50 -2.32
C ARG A 525 -15.63 -21.01 -2.05
N PHE A 526 -16.70 -20.41 -2.56
CA PHE A 526 -17.03 -19.00 -2.33
C PHE A 526 -17.14 -18.68 -0.83
N LYS A 527 -17.86 -19.52 -0.07
CA LYS A 527 -18.04 -19.31 1.38
C LYS A 527 -16.79 -19.57 2.21
N LYS A 528 -15.92 -20.49 1.80
CA LYS A 528 -14.58 -20.64 2.41
C LYS A 528 -13.75 -19.37 2.24
N ASP A 529 -13.71 -18.82 1.03
CA ASP A 529 -12.95 -17.61 0.73
C ASP A 529 -13.47 -16.40 1.53
N GLU A 530 -14.79 -16.26 1.70
CA GLU A 530 -15.39 -15.22 2.55
C GLU A 530 -15.06 -15.42 4.03
N ALA A 531 -15.16 -16.65 4.55
CA ALA A 531 -14.93 -16.95 5.97
C ALA A 531 -13.46 -16.78 6.39
N ILE A 532 -12.51 -17.05 5.51
CA ILE A 532 -11.09 -16.78 5.77
C ILE A 532 -10.85 -15.26 5.95
N LYS A 533 -11.56 -14.43 5.17
CA LYS A 533 -11.42 -12.97 5.21
C LYS A 533 -12.15 -12.33 6.39
N ILE A 534 -13.42 -12.68 6.57
CA ILE A 534 -14.37 -11.98 7.46
C ILE A 534 -14.55 -12.74 8.78
N GLY A 535 -14.21 -14.03 8.83
CA GLY A 535 -14.40 -14.92 9.97
C GLY A 535 -15.67 -15.76 9.88
N VAL A 536 -15.97 -16.50 10.95
CA VAL A 536 -17.06 -17.50 11.00
C VAL A 536 -18.45 -16.94 10.66
N GLN A 537 -18.68 -15.64 10.89
CA GLN A 537 -19.93 -14.94 10.59
C GLN A 537 -20.30 -14.97 9.09
N ALA A 538 -19.31 -15.13 8.19
CA ALA A 538 -19.59 -15.29 6.75
C ALA A 538 -20.37 -16.58 6.43
N LEU A 539 -20.37 -17.53 7.36
CA LEU A 539 -21.05 -18.81 7.27
C LEU A 539 -22.43 -18.82 7.93
N ASP A 540 -22.87 -17.70 8.49
CA ASP A 540 -24.20 -17.61 9.11
C ASP A 540 -25.30 -17.87 8.08
N LEU A 541 -26.40 -18.47 8.53
CA LEU A 541 -27.56 -18.77 7.68
C LEU A 541 -28.31 -17.52 7.21
N LYS A 542 -27.96 -16.35 7.76
CA LYS A 542 -28.50 -15.03 7.40
C LYS A 542 -27.35 -14.07 7.20
N LEU A 543 -27.57 -13.06 6.38
CA LEU A 543 -26.64 -11.94 6.29
C LEU A 543 -26.61 -11.14 7.60
N PRO A 544 -25.52 -10.40 7.89
CA PRO A 544 -25.40 -9.65 9.13
C PRO A 544 -26.41 -8.49 9.23
N PHE A 545 -27.14 -8.17 8.18
CA PHE A 545 -28.17 -7.13 8.09
C PHE A 545 -29.48 -7.70 7.50
N GLY A 546 -30.61 -7.06 7.79
CA GLY A 546 -31.90 -7.39 7.18
C GLY A 546 -31.97 -6.86 5.75
N GLU A 547 -32.03 -7.76 4.77
CA GLU A 547 -32.08 -7.41 3.34
C GLU A 547 -33.37 -6.67 2.99
N ILE A 548 -34.50 -7.13 3.53
CA ILE A 548 -35.80 -6.50 3.28
C ILE A 548 -35.81 -5.08 3.83
N ASP A 549 -35.26 -4.87 5.03
CA ASP A 549 -35.22 -3.56 5.68
C ASP A 549 -34.32 -2.59 4.89
N VAL A 550 -33.15 -3.04 4.44
CA VAL A 550 -32.24 -2.24 3.61
C VAL A 550 -32.92 -1.80 2.31
N LEU A 551 -33.59 -2.72 1.61
CA LEU A 551 -34.28 -2.40 0.36
C LEU A 551 -35.49 -1.49 0.59
N LYS A 552 -36.25 -1.71 1.69
CA LYS A 552 -37.41 -0.88 2.05
C LYS A 552 -37.01 0.55 2.40
N GLU A 553 -35.97 0.72 3.22
CA GLU A 553 -35.44 2.05 3.60
C GLU A 553 -34.94 2.83 2.38
N ASN A 554 -34.50 2.14 1.33
CA ASN A 554 -33.95 2.73 0.11
C ASN A 554 -34.87 2.61 -1.12
N LEU A 555 -36.19 2.42 -0.93
CA LEU A 555 -37.14 2.24 -2.03
C LEU A 555 -37.15 3.39 -3.03
N ASP A 556 -37.07 4.64 -2.56
CA ASP A 556 -37.07 5.81 -3.43
C ASP A 556 -35.81 5.87 -4.29
N LEU A 557 -34.65 5.49 -3.73
CA LEU A 557 -33.42 5.36 -4.49
C LEU A 557 -33.57 4.30 -5.59
N ILE A 558 -34.09 3.12 -5.24
CA ILE A 558 -34.29 2.00 -6.18
C ILE A 558 -35.22 2.42 -7.31
N LYS A 559 -36.37 3.04 -7.00
CA LYS A 559 -37.34 3.57 -7.98
C LYS A 559 -36.68 4.51 -8.98
N ARG A 560 -35.98 5.55 -8.49
CA ARG A 560 -35.27 6.51 -9.35
C ARG A 560 -34.22 5.84 -10.23
N GLN A 561 -33.45 4.92 -9.66
CA GLN A 561 -32.38 4.23 -10.38
C GLN A 561 -32.86 3.24 -11.43
N LEU A 562 -34.09 2.73 -11.28
CA LEU A 562 -34.73 1.83 -12.24
C LEU A 562 -35.68 2.56 -13.20
N GLY A 563 -35.97 3.85 -13.00
CA GLY A 563 -36.96 4.57 -13.80
C GLY A 563 -38.39 4.08 -13.58
N LEU A 564 -38.69 3.53 -12.39
CA LEU A 564 -40.00 2.95 -12.08
C LEU A 564 -40.74 3.79 -11.06
N GLU A 565 -42.04 3.98 -11.25
CA GLU A 565 -42.89 4.66 -10.27
C GLU A 565 -43.24 3.77 -9.06
N GLU A 566 -43.37 2.46 -9.28
CA GLU A 566 -43.78 1.50 -8.25
C GLU A 566 -42.82 0.32 -8.18
N VAL A 567 -42.28 0.13 -6.98
CA VAL A 567 -41.41 -0.98 -6.61
C VAL A 567 -41.89 -1.51 -5.27
N GLU A 568 -42.06 -2.81 -5.16
CA GLU A 568 -42.54 -3.49 -3.95
C GLU A 568 -41.53 -4.56 -3.52
N VAL A 569 -41.14 -4.56 -2.23
CA VAL A 569 -40.24 -5.56 -1.65
C VAL A 569 -41.08 -6.61 -0.91
N LEU A 570 -40.93 -7.87 -1.32
CA LEU A 570 -41.71 -9.01 -0.86
C LEU A 570 -40.81 -10.07 -0.25
N SER A 571 -41.26 -10.65 0.87
CA SER A 571 -40.63 -11.84 1.44
C SER A 571 -41.03 -13.06 0.61
N PHE A 572 -40.05 -13.84 0.17
CA PHE A 572 -40.30 -15.06 -0.61
C PHE A 572 -41.02 -16.14 0.20
N THR A 573 -40.91 -16.13 1.53
CA THR A 573 -41.57 -17.08 2.42
C THR A 573 -43.05 -16.75 2.67
N ASP A 574 -43.53 -15.58 2.24
CA ASP A 574 -44.95 -15.22 2.35
C ASP A 574 -45.79 -15.94 1.28
N SER A 575 -46.74 -16.75 1.73
CA SER A 575 -47.65 -17.55 0.89
C SER A 575 -48.43 -16.73 -0.16
N GLY A 576 -48.66 -15.44 0.10
CA GLY A 576 -49.34 -14.54 -0.85
C GLY A 576 -48.41 -13.83 -1.85
N ALA A 577 -47.09 -13.87 -1.63
CA ALA A 577 -46.14 -13.10 -2.43
C ALA A 577 -45.99 -13.67 -3.85
N SER A 578 -45.90 -14.99 -4.01
CA SER A 578 -45.74 -15.61 -5.34
C SER A 578 -46.94 -15.38 -6.26
N ALA A 579 -48.14 -15.20 -5.71
CA ALA A 579 -49.34 -14.88 -6.48
C ALA A 579 -49.23 -13.51 -7.18
N LYS A 580 -48.50 -12.55 -6.58
CA LYS A 580 -48.28 -11.21 -7.16
C LYS A 580 -47.42 -11.24 -8.42
N ALA A 581 -46.61 -12.30 -8.63
CA ALA A 581 -45.81 -12.47 -9.85
C ALA A 581 -46.66 -12.89 -11.08
N GLY A 582 -47.92 -13.29 -10.90
CA GLY A 582 -48.82 -13.67 -12.00
C GLY A 582 -48.22 -14.74 -12.92
N THR A 583 -48.24 -14.51 -14.24
CA THR A 583 -47.68 -15.40 -15.26
C THR A 583 -46.16 -15.61 -15.14
N HIS A 584 -45.47 -14.72 -14.41
CA HIS A 584 -44.04 -14.77 -14.19
C HIS A 584 -43.65 -15.53 -12.91
N ALA A 585 -44.59 -16.10 -12.15
CA ALA A 585 -44.31 -16.88 -10.95
C ALA A 585 -43.34 -18.05 -11.20
N SER A 586 -43.35 -18.62 -12.41
CA SER A 586 -42.41 -19.69 -12.80
C SER A 586 -40.94 -19.24 -12.78
N LEU A 587 -40.65 -17.94 -12.95
CA LEU A 587 -39.29 -17.39 -12.85
C LEU A 587 -38.74 -17.46 -11.42
N LEU A 588 -39.60 -17.39 -10.40
CA LEU A 588 -39.21 -17.57 -9.00
C LEU A 588 -38.75 -19.00 -8.71
N ASN A 589 -39.27 -19.99 -9.45
CA ASN A 589 -38.82 -21.38 -9.32
C ASN A 589 -37.53 -21.64 -10.13
N GLN A 590 -37.33 -20.91 -11.23
CA GLN A 590 -36.12 -21.04 -12.05
C GLN A 590 -34.91 -20.34 -11.40
N ASN A 591 -35.14 -19.16 -10.81
CA ASN A 591 -34.15 -18.36 -10.11
C ASN A 591 -34.70 -17.98 -8.72
N PRO A 592 -34.72 -18.93 -7.76
CA PRO A 592 -35.19 -18.64 -6.42
C PRO A 592 -34.28 -17.60 -5.75
N PRO A 593 -34.86 -16.60 -5.04
CA PRO A 593 -34.06 -15.65 -4.29
C PRO A 593 -33.31 -16.41 -3.18
N SER A 594 -32.07 -15.99 -2.95
CA SER A 594 -31.24 -16.50 -1.85
C SER A 594 -30.56 -15.31 -1.17
N PRO A 595 -30.12 -15.43 0.09
CA PRO A 595 -29.53 -14.30 0.78
C PRO A 595 -28.38 -13.67 -0.01
N GLY A 596 -28.46 -12.35 -0.19
CA GLY A 596 -27.50 -11.59 -0.99
C GLY A 596 -27.81 -11.53 -2.49
N ASN A 597 -28.80 -12.30 -2.97
CA ASN A 597 -29.19 -12.38 -4.37
C ASN A 597 -30.73 -12.31 -4.49
N PRO A 598 -31.32 -11.11 -4.43
CA PRO A 598 -32.76 -10.94 -4.60
C PRO A 598 -33.18 -11.21 -6.05
N THR A 599 -34.42 -11.68 -6.23
CA THR A 599 -35.01 -11.92 -7.56
C THR A 599 -35.99 -10.80 -7.87
N ALA A 600 -35.77 -10.07 -8.97
CA ALA A 600 -36.67 -9.01 -9.42
C ALA A 600 -37.50 -9.44 -10.63
N ILE A 601 -38.79 -9.09 -10.61
CA ILE A 601 -39.76 -9.32 -11.69
C ILE A 601 -40.40 -7.97 -12.04
N PHE A 602 -40.46 -7.63 -13.32
CA PHE A 602 -41.11 -6.42 -13.80
C PHE A 602 -42.41 -6.79 -14.53
N LEU A 603 -43.52 -6.17 -14.15
CA LEU A 603 -44.85 -6.46 -14.67
C LEU A 603 -45.44 -5.20 -15.32
N PRO A 604 -46.18 -5.30 -16.43
CA PRO A 604 -47.01 -4.21 -16.91
C PRO A 604 -48.03 -3.82 -15.84
N ARG A 605 -48.21 -2.53 -15.66
CA ARG A 605 -49.28 -1.95 -14.84
C ARG A 605 -50.65 -2.11 -15.47
#